data_AF-A0A9E2XE42-F1
#
_entry.id   AF-A0A9E2XE42-F1
#
_cell.length_a   1.000
_cell.length_b   1.000
_cell.length_c   1.000
_cell.angle_alpha   90.00
_cell.angle_beta   90.00
_cell.angle_gamma   90.00
#
_symmetry.space_group_name_H-M   'P 1'
#
loop_
_entity.id
_entity.type
_entity.pdbx_description
1 polymer ?
#
loop_
_entity_poly.entity_id
_entity_poly.type
_entity_poly.pdbx_seq_one_letter_code
_entity_poly.pdbx_strand_id
1 'polypeptide(L)' 'MKTTISSKGQLVLPAAIRQQDDIQPGQEFEIERLDRGDYRLRRCAPVPNEGVVDWLLACPVKDFFVPLDSESTDTL' A
#
# COMPACT_ATOMS: atom_id res chain seq x y z
N MET A 1 -22.02 2.13 15.77
CA MET A 1 -22.15 0.71 15.33
C MET A 1 -21.23 -0.16 16.16
N LYS A 2 -21.47 -1.47 16.27
CA LYS A 2 -20.60 -2.41 17.00
C LYS A 2 -20.32 -3.63 16.11
N THR A 3 -19.17 -4.24 16.29
CA THR A 3 -18.79 -5.51 15.68
C THR A 3 -18.24 -6.42 16.76
N THR A 4 -18.28 -7.73 16.51
CA THR A 4 -17.82 -8.76 17.45
C THR A 4 -16.58 -9.42 16.89
N ILE A 5 -15.63 -9.76 17.75
CA ILE A 5 -14.47 -10.56 17.37
C ILE A 5 -14.96 -11.95 16.93
N SER A 6 -14.56 -12.39 15.75
CA SER A 6 -14.90 -13.72 15.24
C SER A 6 -14.23 -14.82 16.08
N SER A 7 -14.69 -16.07 15.94
CA SER A 7 -14.03 -17.23 16.58
C SER A 7 -12.56 -17.41 16.18
N LYS A 8 -12.14 -16.79 15.07
CA LYS A 8 -10.75 -16.77 14.59
C LYS A 8 -9.95 -15.56 15.09
N GLY A 9 -10.52 -14.74 15.98
CA GLY A 9 -9.85 -13.54 16.50
C GLY A 9 -9.91 -12.33 15.57
N GLN A 10 -10.72 -12.35 14.51
CA GLN A 10 -10.77 -11.26 13.53
C GLN A 10 -11.80 -10.19 13.93
N LEU A 11 -11.43 -8.91 13.80
CA LEU A 11 -12.37 -7.80 13.91
C LEU A 11 -12.98 -7.51 12.52
N VAL A 12 -14.27 -7.76 12.36
CA VAL A 12 -14.94 -7.53 11.07
C VAL A 12 -15.39 -6.08 10.96
N LEU A 13 -14.87 -5.35 9.97
CA LEU A 13 -15.35 -4.01 9.67
C LEU A 13 -16.77 -4.06 9.06
N PRO A 14 -17.75 -3.36 9.66
CA PRO A 14 -19.11 -3.29 9.14
C PRO A 14 -19.16 -2.82 7.68
N ALA A 15 -20.09 -3.37 6.91
CA ALA A 15 -20.21 -3.08 5.47
C ALA A 15 -20.37 -1.59 5.18
N ALA A 16 -21.10 -0.85 6.02
CA ALA A 16 -21.27 0.59 5.89
C ALA A 16 -19.95 1.37 5.93
N ILE A 17 -19.03 1.04 6.86
CA ILE A 17 -17.69 1.67 6.90
C ILE A 17 -16.90 1.29 5.67
N ARG A 18 -16.89 0.00 5.29
CA ARG A 18 -16.13 -0.47 4.13
C ARG A 18 -16.55 0.22 2.83
N GLN A 19 -17.85 0.45 2.65
CA GLN A 19 -18.39 1.16 1.48
C GLN A 19 -18.07 2.66 1.52
N GLN A 20 -18.19 3.29 2.69
CA GLN A 20 -17.93 4.72 2.86
C GLN A 20 -16.46 5.07 2.58
N ASP A 21 -15.53 4.23 3.05
CA ASP A 21 -14.09 4.49 2.99
C ASP A 21 -13.35 3.69 1.89
N ASP A 22 -14.11 3.04 0.99
CA ASP A 22 -13.61 2.19 -0.11
C ASP A 22 -12.52 1.19 0.35
N ILE A 23 -12.86 0.43 1.39
CA ILE A 23 -11.96 -0.55 1.99
C ILE A 23 -12.11 -1.87 1.24
N GLN A 24 -11.04 -2.26 0.54
CA GLN A 24 -10.98 -3.46 -0.29
C GLN A 24 -10.21 -4.60 0.42
N PRO A 25 -10.53 -5.87 0.13
CA PRO A 25 -9.74 -6.99 0.63
C PRO A 25 -8.26 -6.88 0.24
N GLY A 26 -7.35 -7.24 1.15
CA GLY A 26 -5.90 -7.17 0.93
C GLY A 26 -5.26 -5.85 1.38
N GLN A 27 -6.05 -4.82 1.69
CA GLN A 27 -5.51 -3.59 2.28
C GLN A 27 -5.04 -3.81 3.72
N GLU A 28 -3.92 -3.19 4.06
CA GLU A 28 -3.29 -3.32 5.37
C GLU A 28 -3.68 -2.16 6.30
N PHE A 29 -3.74 -2.47 7.58
CA PHE A 29 -4.02 -1.49 8.64
C PHE A 29 -3.03 -1.69 9.79
N GLU A 30 -2.43 -0.59 10.24
CA GLU A 30 -1.73 -0.55 11.51
C GLU A 30 -2.73 -0.56 12.66
N ILE A 31 -2.42 -1.34 13.69
CA ILE A 31 -3.21 -1.40 14.92
C ILE A 31 -2.37 -0.82 16.06
N GLU A 32 -2.86 0.26 16.63
CA GLU A 32 -2.24 0.92 17.78
C GLU A 32 -3.19 0.83 18.98
N ARG A 33 -2.66 0.48 20.16
CA ARG A 33 -3.40 0.58 21.42
C ARG A 33 -3.18 1.96 22.03
N LEU A 34 -4.24 2.75 22.11
CA LEU A 34 -4.19 4.09 22.72
C LEU A 34 -4.37 4.00 24.24
N ASP A 35 -5.30 3.16 24.70
CA ASP A 35 -5.55 2.88 26.12
C ASP A 35 -6.15 1.47 26.30
N ARG A 36 -6.54 1.09 27.51
CA ARG A 36 -7.27 -0.15 27.80
C ARG A 36 -8.68 -0.08 27.23
N GLY A 37 -8.90 -0.83 26.16
CA GLY A 37 -10.20 -0.91 25.48
C GLY A 37 -10.28 -0.01 24.25
N ASP A 38 -9.33 0.91 24.09
CA ASP A 38 -9.27 1.85 22.98
C ASP A 38 -8.13 1.50 22.03
N TYR A 39 -8.53 1.17 20.79
CA TYR A 39 -7.64 0.75 19.73
C TYR A 39 -7.91 1.62 18.49
N ARG A 40 -6.84 2.04 17.82
CA ARG A 40 -6.89 2.76 16.57
C ARG A 40 -6.47 1.84 15.43
N LEU A 41 -7.29 1.81 14.39
CA LEU A 41 -6.96 1.22 13.09
C LEU A 41 -6.59 2.36 12.16
N ARG A 42 -5.38 2.32 11.59
CA ARG A 42 -4.93 3.30 10.60
C ARG A 42 -4.65 2.59 9.29
N ARG A 43 -5.31 2.99 8.20
CA ARG A 43 -5.05 2.44 6.87
C ARG A 43 -3.61 2.72 6.49
N CYS A 44 -2.86 1.69 6.14
CA CYS A 44 -1.56 1.85 5.52
C CYS A 44 -1.79 2.43 4.14
N ALA A 45 -1.24 3.61 3.86
CA ALA A 45 -1.10 4.02 2.47
C ALA A 45 -0.15 3.02 1.79
N PRO A 46 -0.37 2.65 0.51
CA PRO A 46 0.65 1.92 -0.23
C PRO A 46 1.97 2.66 -0.10
N VAL A 47 3.06 1.90 -0.01
CA VAL A 47 4.40 2.51 0.11
C VAL A 47 4.56 3.46 -1.09
N PRO A 48 5.09 4.67 -0.92
CA PRO A 48 5.42 5.50 -2.07
C PRO A 48 6.21 4.68 -3.07
N ASN A 49 5.71 4.57 -4.31
CA ASN A 49 6.26 3.78 -5.41
C ASN A 49 5.95 2.27 -5.43
N GLU A 50 5.04 1.77 -4.59
CA GLU A 50 4.53 0.40 -4.71
C GLU A 50 3.91 0.18 -6.10
N GLY A 51 4.35 -0.88 -6.80
CA GLY A 51 3.92 -1.19 -8.17
C GLY A 51 4.59 -0.37 -9.27
N VAL A 52 5.47 0.60 -8.95
CA VAL A 52 6.19 1.38 -9.98
C VAL A 52 7.16 0.50 -10.77
N VAL A 53 7.85 -0.42 -10.10
CA VAL A 53 8.77 -1.36 -10.79
C VAL A 53 7.98 -2.29 -11.72
N ASP A 54 6.86 -2.84 -11.25
CA ASP A 54 5.99 -3.69 -12.07
C ASP A 54 5.43 -2.92 -13.28
N TRP A 55 5.07 -1.64 -13.08
CA TRP A 55 4.64 -0.75 -14.15
C TRP A 55 5.74 -0.47 -15.18
N LEU A 56 6.97 -0.21 -14.74
CA LEU A 56 8.14 -0.04 -15.62
C LEU A 56 8.45 -1.34 -16.39
N LEU A 57 8.35 -2.49 -15.72
CA LEU A 57 8.54 -3.81 -16.35
C LEU A 57 7.38 -4.20 -17.27
N ALA A 58 6.19 -3.62 -17.09
CA ALA A 58 5.08 -3.78 -18.02
C ALA A 58 5.26 -2.95 -19.31
N CYS A 59 6.33 -2.15 -19.42
CA CYS A 59 6.62 -1.41 -20.66
C CYS A 59 6.66 -2.38 -21.86
N PRO A 60 5.79 -2.18 -22.86
CA PRO A 60 5.64 -3.09 -24.00
C PRO A 60 6.84 -3.05 -24.95
N VAL A 61 7.63 -1.97 -24.89
CA VAL A 61 8.84 -1.79 -25.69
C VAL A 61 10.05 -2.01 -24.77
N LYS A 62 10.74 -3.14 -24.97
CA LYS A 62 12.01 -3.44 -24.30
C LYS A 62 13.15 -2.72 -25.01
N ASP A 63 14.26 -2.51 -24.30
CA ASP A 63 15.49 -1.92 -24.84
C ASP A 63 15.35 -0.47 -25.35
N PHE A 64 14.33 0.27 -24.90
CA PHE A 64 14.19 1.70 -25.21
C PHE A 64 15.35 2.53 -24.66
N PHE A 65 15.92 2.13 -23.51
CA PHE A 65 17.07 2.81 -22.93
C PHE A 65 18.36 2.25 -23.52
N VAL A 66 18.91 2.95 -24.51
CA VAL A 66 20.22 2.64 -25.08
C VAL A 66 21.28 3.35 -24.22
N PRO A 67 22.33 2.64 -23.75
CA PRO A 67 23.45 3.29 -23.08
C PRO A 67 24.04 4.35 -24.03
N LEU A 68 24.13 5.58 -23.57
CA LEU A 68 24.96 6.58 -24.23
C LEU A 68 26.41 6.24 -23.90
N ASP A 69 27.29 6.29 -24.91
CA ASP A 69 28.73 6.28 -24.68
C ASP A 69 29.04 7.47 -23.76
N SER A 70 29.45 7.15 -22.52
CA SER A 70 29.76 8.16 -21.52
C SER A 70 31.05 8.86 -21.93
N GLU A 71 30.96 10.02 -22.56
CA GLU A 71 32.13 10.90 -22.65
C GLU A 71 32.43 11.47 -21.26
N SER A 72 33.67 11.31 -20.81
CA SER A 72 34.12 11.78 -19.50
C SER A 72 33.95 13.29 -19.40
N THR A 73 33.34 13.76 -18.31
CA THR A 73 33.26 15.18 -17.97
C THR A 73 34.55 15.76 -17.40
N ASP A 74 35.67 15.01 -17.43
CA ASP A 74 36.98 15.42 -16.90
C ASP A 74 37.58 16.70 -17.54
N THR A 75 36.90 17.31 -18.52
CA THR A 75 37.36 18.53 -19.19
C THR A 75 36.40 19.72 -19.10
N LEU A 76 35.36 19.67 -18.25
CA LEU A 76 34.52 20.83 -17.93
C LEU A 76 34.94 21.54 -16.64
#